data_AF-A0A1C3MWV8-F1
#
_entry.id   AF-A0A1C3MWV8-F1
#
_cell.length_a   1.000
_cell.length_b   1.000
_cell.length_c   1.000
_cell.angle_alpha   90.00
_cell.angle_beta   90.00
_cell.angle_gamma   90.00
#
_symmetry.space_group_name_H-M   'P 1'
#
loop_
_entity.id
_entity.type
_entity.pdbx_description
1 polymer ?
#
loop_
_entity_poly.entity_id
_entity_poly.type
_entity_poly.pdbx_seq_one_letter_code
_entity_poly.pdbx_strand_id
1 'polypeptide(L)'
;MKQEHPRTNPLLAELRWIHDALRRDLAAVRKLADEASAGAPAVRLQQRMRKLQSNGPLFQMKTNCLQYCHAVHRHHRLESVLLFPAVRRSAPHLKATVDKLEADHALVSELLDQVEEAAQALNGEDAAIRKKLVTALRTLSDHLLEHLAFEEKALAPVLATWKRWPHG
;
A
#
# COMPACT_ATOMS: atom_id res chain seq x y z
N MET A 1 16.69 38.34 7.17
CA MET A 1 15.96 37.52 8.17
C MET A 1 15.76 36.14 7.55
N LYS A 2 16.27 35.08 8.19
CA LYS A 2 16.17 33.71 7.68
C LYS A 2 14.72 33.23 7.87
N GLN A 3 14.09 32.76 6.80
CA GLN A 3 12.77 32.13 6.87
C GLN A 3 12.90 30.78 7.59
N GLU A 4 12.31 30.66 8.77
CA GLU A 4 12.13 29.36 9.43
C GLU A 4 11.14 28.53 8.60
N HIS A 5 11.67 27.55 7.87
CA HIS A 5 10.87 26.45 7.38
C HIS A 5 10.46 25.61 8.59
N PRO A 6 9.16 25.38 8.84
CA PRO A 6 8.76 24.43 9.87
C PRO A 6 9.41 23.10 9.50
N ARG A 7 10.26 22.57 10.39
CA ARG A 7 10.95 21.30 10.13
C ARG A 7 9.89 20.23 9.90
N THR A 8 9.66 19.87 8.65
CA THR A 8 8.87 18.70 8.29
C THR A 8 9.44 17.52 9.04
N ASN A 9 8.61 16.88 9.86
CA ASN A 9 9.02 15.71 10.60
C ASN A 9 9.48 14.64 9.60
N PRO A 10 10.75 14.16 9.67
CA PRO A 10 11.28 13.23 8.67
C PRO A 10 10.47 11.92 8.63
N LEU A 11 9.89 11.48 9.76
CA LEU A 11 9.11 10.23 9.83
C LEU A 11 7.74 10.37 9.17
N LEU A 12 7.02 11.47 9.43
CA LEU A 12 5.74 11.74 8.75
C LEU A 12 5.95 11.99 7.25
N ALA A 13 7.04 12.67 6.89
CA ALA A 13 7.39 12.89 5.50
C ALA A 13 7.73 11.58 4.78
N GLU A 14 8.47 10.68 5.43
CA GLU A 14 8.79 9.35 4.91
C GLU A 14 7.53 8.49 4.74
N LEU A 15 6.65 8.43 5.75
CA LEU A 15 5.38 7.71 5.68
C LEU A 15 4.54 8.17 4.49
N ARG A 16 4.31 9.49 4.39
CA ARG A 16 3.55 10.07 3.27
C ARG A 16 4.21 9.81 1.92
N TRP A 17 5.54 9.86 1.85
CA TRP A 17 6.26 9.57 0.61
C TRP A 17 6.08 8.13 0.15
N ILE A 18 6.13 7.16 1.08
CA ILE A 18 5.82 5.75 0.81
C ILE A 18 4.36 5.62 0.37
N HIS A 19 3.41 6.23 1.08
CA HIS A 19 1.99 6.18 0.75
C HIS A 19 1.70 6.77 -0.63
N ASP A 20 2.32 7.89 -0.98
CA ASP A 20 2.18 8.49 -2.30
C ASP A 20 2.74 7.60 -3.40
N ALA A 21 3.81 6.83 -3.12
CA ALA A 21 4.27 5.80 -4.04
C ALA A 21 3.24 4.67 -4.19
N LEU A 22 2.70 4.16 -3.06
CA LEU A 22 1.66 3.13 -3.07
C LEU A 22 0.42 3.57 -3.84
N ARG A 23 -0.04 4.82 -3.66
CA ARG A 23 -1.19 5.39 -4.39
C ARG A 23 -0.93 5.47 -5.89
N ARG A 24 0.26 5.90 -6.31
CA ARG A 24 0.62 5.97 -7.74
C ARG A 24 0.61 4.58 -8.38
N ASP A 25 1.20 3.60 -7.71
CA ASP A 25 1.25 2.23 -8.20
C ASP A 25 -0.16 1.60 -8.23
N LEU A 26 -0.99 1.92 -7.24
CA LEU A 26 -2.37 1.46 -7.17
C LEU A 26 -3.26 2.04 -8.27
N ALA A 27 -3.09 3.31 -8.64
CA ALA A 27 -3.78 3.89 -9.79
C ALA A 27 -3.44 3.15 -11.09
N ALA A 28 -2.20 2.70 -11.20
CA ALA A 28 -1.71 1.88 -12.28
C ALA A 28 -2.36 0.48 -12.31
N VAL A 29 -2.51 -0.14 -11.14
CA VAL A 29 -3.22 -1.41 -10.94
C VAL A 29 -4.72 -1.29 -11.31
N ARG A 30 -5.40 -0.21 -10.92
CA ARG A 30 -6.80 0.04 -11.31
C ARG A 30 -6.97 0.06 -12.82
N LYS A 31 -6.09 0.75 -13.52
CA LYS A 31 -6.11 0.83 -14.98
C LYS A 31 -5.97 -0.55 -15.64
N LEU A 32 -5.11 -1.41 -15.10
CA LEU A 32 -4.99 -2.80 -15.53
C LEU A 32 -6.29 -3.58 -15.34
N ALA A 33 -6.97 -3.40 -14.19
CA ALA A 33 -8.25 -4.06 -13.92
C ALA A 33 -9.34 -3.62 -14.91
N ASP A 34 -9.37 -2.34 -15.29
CA ASP A 34 -10.33 -1.82 -16.27
C ASP A 34 -10.09 -2.43 -17.66
N GLU A 35 -8.83 -2.58 -18.07
CA GLU A 35 -8.49 -3.22 -19.33
C GLU A 35 -8.83 -4.71 -19.35
N ALA A 36 -8.62 -5.40 -18.23
CA ALA A 36 -8.99 -6.79 -18.09
C ALA A 36 -10.51 -6.95 -18.17
N SER A 37 -11.26 -6.03 -17.54
CA SER A 37 -12.72 -5.96 -17.64
C SER A 37 -13.20 -5.70 -19.06
N ALA A 38 -12.47 -4.89 -19.83
CA ALA A 38 -12.76 -4.59 -21.23
C ALA A 38 -12.34 -5.72 -22.21
N GLY A 39 -11.92 -6.88 -21.71
CA GLY A 39 -11.56 -8.02 -22.55
C GLY A 39 -10.21 -7.91 -23.24
N ALA A 40 -9.27 -7.12 -22.70
CA ALA A 40 -7.93 -7.04 -23.27
C ALA A 40 -7.28 -8.44 -23.35
N PRO A 41 -6.52 -8.74 -24.44
CA PRO A 41 -5.84 -10.02 -24.59
C PRO A 41 -4.94 -10.33 -23.39
N ALA A 42 -4.89 -11.60 -22.97
CA ALA A 42 -4.08 -12.03 -21.83
C ALA A 42 -2.61 -11.61 -21.98
N VAL A 43 -2.04 -11.71 -23.20
CA VAL A 43 -0.68 -11.27 -23.50
C VAL A 43 -0.47 -9.77 -23.23
N ARG A 44 -1.46 -8.92 -23.54
CA ARG A 44 -1.41 -7.47 -23.30
C ARG A 44 -1.52 -7.16 -21.81
N LEU A 45 -2.38 -7.87 -21.08
CA LEU A 45 -2.50 -7.73 -19.63
C LEU A 45 -1.20 -8.14 -18.94
N GLN A 46 -0.63 -9.28 -19.31
CA GLN A 46 0.67 -9.72 -18.84
C GLN A 46 1.79 -8.74 -19.21
N GLN A 47 1.77 -8.12 -20.40
CA GLN A 47 2.73 -7.08 -20.80
C GLN A 47 2.52 -5.76 -20.03
N ARG A 48 1.28 -5.38 -19.71
CA ARG A 48 0.94 -4.17 -18.95
C ARG A 48 1.32 -4.33 -17.47
N MET A 49 1.01 -5.49 -16.89
CA MET A 49 1.59 -5.96 -15.61
C MET A 49 3.11 -5.91 -15.66
N ARG A 50 3.70 -6.12 -16.85
CA ARG A 50 5.14 -5.93 -17.11
C ARG A 50 5.61 -4.49 -17.31
N LYS A 51 4.75 -3.51 -17.57
CA LYS A 51 5.16 -2.11 -17.83
C LYS A 51 4.92 -1.17 -16.65
N LEU A 52 3.93 -1.46 -15.80
CA LEU A 52 3.82 -0.83 -14.48
C LEU A 52 5.11 -0.96 -13.64
N GLN A 53 5.94 -1.93 -14.04
CA GLN A 53 7.26 -2.24 -13.52
C GLN A 53 8.32 -1.14 -13.66
N SER A 54 8.22 -0.18 -14.59
CA SER A 54 9.39 0.61 -15.03
C SER A 54 9.43 2.10 -14.61
N ASN A 55 8.37 2.66 -14.00
CA ASN A 55 8.21 4.12 -13.85
C ASN A 55 7.96 4.63 -12.40
N GLY A 56 8.08 3.78 -11.37
CA GLY A 56 7.82 4.15 -9.96
C GLY A 56 9.10 4.43 -9.15
N PRO A 57 9.12 5.42 -8.23
CA PRO A 57 10.34 5.86 -7.50
C PRO A 57 10.94 4.86 -6.48
N LEU A 58 10.35 3.67 -6.28
CA LEU A 58 10.89 2.59 -5.44
C LEU A 58 11.93 1.71 -6.19
N PHE A 59 12.62 2.27 -7.17
CA PHE A 59 13.07 1.61 -8.41
C PHE A 59 14.34 0.73 -8.39
N GLN A 60 14.86 0.21 -7.28
CA GLN A 60 16.05 -0.68 -7.38
C GLN A 60 15.86 -2.05 -6.75
N MET A 61 14.97 -2.88 -7.34
CA MET A 61 15.07 -4.35 -7.48
C MET A 61 13.82 -4.94 -8.17
N LYS A 62 14.02 -5.70 -9.26
CA LYS A 62 13.06 -6.42 -10.16
C LYS A 62 11.75 -7.00 -9.57
N THR A 63 10.66 -6.97 -10.39
CA THR A 63 9.48 -7.90 -10.59
C THR A 63 8.04 -7.70 -10.02
N ASN A 64 7.07 -7.25 -10.86
CA ASN A 64 5.63 -7.65 -10.92
C ASN A 64 4.62 -7.35 -9.75
N CYS A 65 3.33 -7.70 -9.95
CA CYS A 65 2.23 -7.49 -8.98
C CYS A 65 2.49 -8.13 -7.60
N LEU A 66 3.21 -9.25 -7.57
CA LEU A 66 3.61 -9.91 -6.33
C LEU A 66 4.61 -9.05 -5.55
N GLN A 67 5.47 -8.27 -6.22
CA GLN A 67 6.31 -7.33 -5.49
C GLN A 67 5.57 -6.16 -4.89
N TYR A 68 4.52 -5.66 -5.56
CA TYR A 68 3.67 -4.66 -4.93
C TYR A 68 3.05 -5.25 -3.66
N CYS A 69 2.52 -6.47 -3.75
CA CYS A 69 1.99 -7.21 -2.61
C CYS A 69 3.04 -7.35 -1.51
N HIS A 70 4.22 -7.88 -1.81
CA HIS A 70 5.34 -7.99 -0.87
C HIS A 70 5.80 -6.64 -0.28
N ALA A 71 5.80 -5.56 -1.06
CA ALA A 71 6.19 -4.24 -0.60
C ALA A 71 5.18 -3.71 0.44
N VAL A 72 3.88 -3.85 0.16
CA VAL A 72 2.82 -3.50 1.11
C VAL A 72 2.89 -4.38 2.36
N HIS A 73 3.03 -5.71 2.23
CA HIS A 73 3.25 -6.59 3.38
C HIS A 73 4.45 -6.17 4.22
N ARG A 74 5.59 -5.84 3.59
CA ARG A 74 6.80 -5.43 4.30
C ARG A 74 6.60 -4.11 5.02
N HIS A 75 5.96 -3.14 4.38
CA HIS A 75 5.64 -1.84 4.94
C HIS A 75 4.73 -1.98 6.17
N HIS A 76 3.59 -2.63 6.03
CA HIS A 76 2.64 -2.87 7.13
C HIS A 76 3.29 -3.66 8.27
N ARG A 77 4.11 -4.67 7.96
CA ARG A 77 4.88 -5.40 8.97
C ARG A 77 5.80 -4.48 9.76
N LEU A 78 6.54 -3.58 9.09
CA LEU A 78 7.44 -2.64 9.76
C LEU A 78 6.66 -1.69 10.68
N GLU A 79 5.47 -1.27 10.27
CA GLU A 79 4.62 -0.43 11.11
C GLU A 79 4.11 -1.17 12.33
N SER A 80 3.56 -2.38 12.16
CA SER A 80 3.09 -3.23 13.26
C SER A 80 4.19 -3.54 14.27
N VAL A 81 5.43 -3.80 13.83
CA VAL A 81 6.52 -4.20 14.74
C VAL A 81 7.34 -3.05 15.29
N LEU A 82 7.37 -1.88 14.61
CA LEU A 82 8.17 -0.72 15.03
C LEU A 82 7.29 0.48 15.38
N LEU A 83 6.51 0.97 14.42
CA LEU A 83 5.80 2.25 14.54
C LEU A 83 4.66 2.18 15.55
N PHE A 84 3.77 1.21 15.43
CA PHE A 84 2.59 1.08 16.27
C PHE A 84 2.92 0.88 17.75
N PRO A 85 3.93 0.07 18.14
CA PRO A 85 4.42 0.04 19.51
C PRO A 85 4.91 1.39 20.01
N ALA A 86 5.61 2.16 19.17
CA ALA A 86 6.07 3.51 19.51
C ALA A 86 4.92 4.51 19.68
N VAL A 87 3.88 4.43 18.84
CA VAL A 87 2.64 5.21 18.98
C VAL A 87 1.92 4.85 20.27
N ARG A 88 1.73 3.56 20.57
CA ARG A 88 1.05 3.12 21.80
C ARG A 88 1.75 3.63 23.07
N ARG A 89 3.09 3.71 23.08
CA ARG A 89 3.86 4.23 24.22
C ARG A 89 3.72 5.76 24.37
N SER A 90 3.89 6.49 23.27
CA SER A 90 3.94 7.96 23.30
C SER A 90 2.55 8.62 23.27
N ALA A 91 1.53 7.91 22.78
CA ALA A 91 0.16 8.37 22.69
C ALA A 91 -0.84 7.25 23.09
N PRO A 92 -0.93 6.89 24.39
CA PRO A 92 -1.81 5.80 24.85
C PRO A 92 -3.28 5.97 24.49
N HIS A 93 -3.75 7.21 24.34
CA HIS A 93 -5.11 7.55 23.91
C HIS A 93 -5.43 7.08 22.48
N LEU A 94 -4.43 6.76 21.66
CA LEU A 94 -4.61 6.20 20.31
C LEU A 94 -4.66 4.66 20.29
N LYS A 95 -4.74 3.98 21.44
CA LYS A 95 -4.77 2.51 21.46
C LYS A 95 -5.83 1.90 20.52
N ALA A 96 -7.06 2.40 20.56
CA ALA A 96 -8.14 1.90 19.71
C ALA A 96 -7.89 2.19 18.21
N THR A 97 -7.30 3.35 17.90
CA THR A 97 -6.87 3.68 16.53
C THR A 97 -5.84 2.69 16.01
N VAL A 98 -4.82 2.38 16.82
CA VAL A 98 -3.79 1.41 16.45
C VAL A 98 -4.37 -0.01 16.34
N ASP A 99 -5.30 -0.39 17.23
CA ASP A 99 -6.01 -1.67 17.12
C ASP A 99 -6.78 -1.78 15.78
N LYS A 100 -7.42 -0.69 15.32
CA LYS A 100 -8.06 -0.66 14.00
C LYS A 100 -7.02 -0.77 12.86
N LEU A 101 -5.90 -0.04 12.93
CA LEU A 101 -4.87 -0.10 11.89
C LEU A 101 -4.28 -1.51 11.74
N GLU A 102 -4.07 -2.23 12.84
CA GLU A 102 -3.65 -3.64 12.80
C GLU A 102 -4.71 -4.55 12.17
N ALA A 103 -6.00 -4.30 12.42
CA ALA A 103 -7.08 -5.01 11.76
C ALA A 103 -7.13 -4.71 10.25
N ASP A 104 -6.93 -3.45 9.86
CA ASP A 104 -6.82 -3.06 8.46
C ASP A 104 -5.60 -3.75 7.80
N HIS A 105 -4.45 -3.86 8.50
CA HIS A 105 -3.27 -4.58 8.00
C HIS A 105 -3.57 -6.06 7.72
N ALA A 106 -4.29 -6.73 8.63
CA ALA A 106 -4.68 -8.12 8.44
C ALA A 106 -5.59 -8.29 7.21
N LEU A 107 -6.61 -7.45 7.07
CA LEU A 107 -7.50 -7.47 5.91
C LEU A 107 -6.75 -7.20 4.60
N VAL A 108 -5.89 -6.17 4.56
CA VAL A 108 -5.10 -5.87 3.37
C VAL A 108 -4.18 -7.04 3.03
N SER A 109 -3.57 -7.70 4.03
CA SER A 109 -2.74 -8.88 3.82
C SER A 109 -3.52 -10.00 3.11
N GLU A 110 -4.73 -10.32 3.57
CA GLU A 110 -5.58 -11.33 2.94
C GLU A 110 -5.98 -10.97 1.51
N LEU A 111 -6.22 -9.68 1.24
CA LEU A 111 -6.56 -9.20 -0.11
C LEU A 111 -5.37 -9.25 -1.06
N LEU A 112 -4.16 -8.96 -0.56
CA LEU A 112 -2.93 -9.11 -1.33
C LEU A 112 -2.76 -10.59 -1.72
N ASP A 113 -2.88 -11.53 -0.77
CA ASP A 113 -2.78 -12.97 -1.03
C ASP A 113 -3.77 -13.44 -2.13
N GLN A 114 -5.01 -12.95 -2.10
CA GLN A 114 -6.02 -13.25 -3.12
C GLN A 114 -5.64 -12.70 -4.52
N VAL A 115 -5.04 -11.52 -4.57
CA VAL A 115 -4.52 -10.95 -5.81
C VAL A 115 -3.36 -11.79 -6.35
N GLU A 116 -2.45 -12.22 -5.47
CA GLU A 116 -1.33 -13.08 -5.83
C GLU A 116 -1.82 -14.41 -6.43
N GLU A 117 -2.75 -15.08 -5.77
CA GLU A 117 -3.35 -16.33 -6.23
C GLU A 117 -4.04 -16.17 -7.60
N ALA A 118 -4.90 -15.15 -7.74
CA ALA A 118 -5.63 -14.90 -8.98
C ALA A 118 -4.70 -14.51 -10.14
N ALA A 119 -3.61 -13.79 -9.86
CA ALA A 119 -2.62 -13.44 -10.86
C ALA A 119 -1.81 -14.65 -11.32
N GLN A 120 -1.45 -15.56 -10.39
CA GLN A 120 -0.74 -16.80 -10.72
C GLN A 120 -1.61 -17.77 -11.53
N ALA A 121 -2.92 -17.81 -11.25
CA ALA A 121 -3.87 -18.65 -11.97
C ALA A 121 -4.18 -18.17 -13.40
N LEU A 122 -3.74 -16.97 -13.80
CA LEU A 122 -4.04 -16.40 -15.12
C LEU A 122 -3.27 -17.11 -16.25
N ASN A 123 -3.87 -18.16 -16.82
CA ASN A 123 -3.22 -19.06 -17.79
C ASN A 123 -3.77 -18.99 -19.24
N GLY A 124 -4.54 -17.96 -19.61
CA GLY A 124 -5.10 -17.85 -20.96
C GLY A 124 -6.36 -17.00 -21.01
N GLU A 125 -7.35 -17.42 -21.80
CA GLU A 125 -8.63 -16.71 -21.94
C GLU A 125 -9.74 -17.15 -20.97
N ASP A 126 -9.39 -17.64 -19.77
CA ASP A 126 -10.39 -17.96 -18.76
C ASP A 126 -11.08 -16.69 -18.24
N ALA A 127 -12.35 -16.50 -18.61
CA ALA A 127 -13.15 -15.36 -18.21
C ALA A 127 -13.45 -15.33 -16.70
N ALA A 128 -13.55 -16.49 -16.05
CA ALA A 128 -13.79 -16.57 -14.62
C ALA A 128 -12.55 -16.16 -13.82
N ILE A 129 -11.35 -16.63 -14.21
CA ILE A 129 -10.09 -16.21 -13.57
C ILE A 129 -9.84 -14.71 -13.76
N ARG A 130 -10.08 -14.17 -14.96
CA ARG A 130 -9.99 -12.72 -15.20
C ARG A 130 -10.95 -11.93 -14.32
N LYS A 131 -12.20 -12.39 -14.19
CA LYS A 131 -13.19 -11.75 -13.30
C LYS A 131 -12.75 -11.79 -11.83
N LYS A 132 -12.19 -12.91 -11.36
CA LYS A 132 -11.63 -13.03 -10.01
C LYS A 132 -10.50 -12.03 -9.78
N LEU A 133 -9.54 -11.95 -10.70
CA LEU A 133 -8.43 -11.00 -10.61
C LEU A 133 -8.93 -9.55 -10.58
N VAL A 134 -9.84 -9.17 -11.48
CA VAL A 134 -10.43 -7.81 -11.49
C VAL A 134 -11.11 -7.48 -10.16
N THR A 135 -11.86 -8.44 -9.62
CA THR A 135 -12.58 -8.25 -8.35
C THR A 135 -11.57 -8.06 -7.21
N ALA A 136 -10.58 -8.95 -7.10
CA ALA A 136 -9.54 -8.87 -6.07
C ALA A 136 -8.76 -7.55 -6.14
N LEU A 137 -8.37 -7.10 -7.35
CA LEU A 137 -7.66 -5.83 -7.53
C LEU A 137 -8.50 -4.61 -7.12
N ARG A 138 -9.80 -4.61 -7.41
CA ARG A 138 -10.71 -3.52 -7.02
C ARG A 138 -10.90 -3.48 -5.51
N THR A 139 -11.20 -4.63 -4.91
CA THR A 139 -11.37 -4.75 -3.46
C THR A 139 -10.11 -4.33 -2.70
N LEU A 140 -8.94 -4.86 -3.08
CA LEU A 140 -7.66 -4.43 -2.52
C LEU A 140 -7.49 -2.91 -2.62
N SER A 141 -7.81 -2.36 -3.79
CA SER A 141 -7.59 -0.94 -4.01
C SER A 141 -8.48 -0.04 -3.16
N ASP A 142 -9.74 -0.39 -2.98
CA ASP A 142 -10.65 0.42 -2.17
C ASP A 142 -10.23 0.39 -0.69
N HIS A 143 -9.94 -0.81 -0.16
CA HIS A 143 -9.50 -0.95 1.22
C HIS A 143 -8.14 -0.30 1.50
N LEU A 144 -7.17 -0.46 0.60
CA LEU A 144 -5.85 0.12 0.81
C LEU A 144 -5.90 1.66 0.76
N LEU A 145 -6.69 2.27 -0.13
CA LEU A 145 -6.82 3.73 -0.15
C LEU A 145 -7.48 4.27 1.12
N GLU A 146 -8.52 3.59 1.61
CA GLU A 146 -9.18 3.97 2.87
C GLU A 146 -8.22 3.85 4.05
N HIS A 147 -7.48 2.74 4.13
CA HIS A 147 -6.47 2.49 5.15
C HIS A 147 -5.40 3.59 5.18
N LEU A 148 -4.75 3.88 4.04
CA LEU A 148 -3.69 4.90 3.96
C LEU A 148 -4.20 6.29 4.36
N ALA A 149 -5.43 6.64 3.96
CA ALA A 149 -6.03 7.92 4.32
C ALA A 149 -6.35 8.02 5.81
N PHE A 150 -6.87 6.93 6.39
CA PHE A 150 -7.17 6.85 7.82
C PHE A 150 -5.89 6.95 8.66
N GLU A 151 -4.85 6.18 8.30
CA GLU A 151 -3.58 6.18 9.02
C GLU A 151 -2.92 7.57 9.02
N GLU A 152 -2.79 8.19 7.85
CA GLU A 152 -2.19 9.52 7.75
C GLU A 152 -2.95 10.54 8.61
N LYS A 153 -4.29 10.51 8.55
CA LYS A 153 -5.12 11.43 9.33
C LYS A 153 -4.93 11.19 10.84
N ALA A 154 -4.91 9.93 11.26
CA ALA A 154 -4.91 9.57 12.66
C ALA A 154 -3.53 9.69 13.31
N LEU A 155 -2.45 9.35 12.60
CA LEU A 155 -1.10 9.34 13.14
C LEU A 155 -0.36 10.66 12.92
N ALA A 156 -0.68 11.45 11.89
CA ALA A 156 0.03 12.71 11.62
C ALA A 156 0.16 13.65 12.83
N PRO A 157 -0.88 13.88 13.65
CA PRO A 157 -0.76 14.77 14.82
C PRO A 157 0.30 14.28 15.81
N VAL A 158 0.36 12.96 16.06
CA VAL A 158 1.33 12.38 17.00
C VAL A 158 2.72 12.36 16.38
N LEU A 159 2.85 11.87 15.15
CA LEU A 159 4.14 11.81 14.46
C LEU A 159 4.77 13.20 14.34
N ALA A 160 3.99 14.24 14.08
CA ALA A 160 4.49 15.62 14.01
C ALA A 160 5.19 16.08 15.31
N THR A 161 4.84 15.52 16.47
CA THR A 161 5.50 15.85 17.75
C THR A 161 6.88 15.19 17.94
N TRP A 162 7.20 14.14 17.17
CA TRP A 162 8.39 13.33 17.36
C TRP A 162 9.65 13.95 16.73
N LYS A 163 10.48 14.65 17.50
CA LYS A 163 11.75 15.20 16.96
C LYS A 163 12.82 14.13 16.67
N ARG A 164 12.64 12.94 17.23
CA ARG A 164 13.44 11.70 17.09
C ARG A 164 12.52 10.53 17.40
N TRP A 165 12.94 9.30 17.11
CA TRP A 165 12.18 8.12 17.49
C TRP A 165 11.91 8.13 19.01
N PRO A 166 10.67 7.88 19.45
CA PRO A 166 10.38 7.76 20.88
C PRO A 166 10.98 6.44 21.37
N HIS A 167 12.23 6.53 21.83
CA HIS A 167 12.87 5.50 22.62
C HIS A 167 12.14 5.43 23.98
N GLY A 168 11.85 4.20 24.41
CA GLY A 168 11.44 3.95 25.79
C GLY A 168 12.64 4.04 26.72
#